data_AF-A0A959AMH6-F1
#
_entry.id   AF-A0A959AMH6-F1
#
_cell.length_a   1.000
_cell.length_b   1.000
_cell.length_c   1.000
_cell.angle_alpha   90.00
_cell.angle_beta   90.00
_cell.angle_gamma   90.00
#
_symmetry.space_group_name_H-M   'P 1'
#
loop_
_entity.id
_entity.type
_entity.pdbx_description
1 polymer ?
#
loop_
_entity_poly.entity_id
_entity_poly.type
_entity_poly.pdbx_seq_one_letter_code
_entity_poly.pdbx_strand_id
1 'polypeptide(L)'
;MKQLKKYHVPFILLCYLMNAGLLTAQLNGFLPVLSSSGTINSNGTYYQDYIIPSSMNGKILHMTLTGADGGRVRSSEAQKWNDAGQGATVELEATIGSAANQIKPGATVRFIVGLKGVDRT
;
A
#
# COMPACT_ATOMS: atom_id res chain seq x y z
N MET A 1 -54.77 -7.48 -45.96
CA MET A 1 -54.70 -6.09 -45.44
C MET A 1 -55.48 -6.08 -44.13
N LYS A 2 -55.02 -5.73 -42.92
CA LYS A 2 -53.80 -5.14 -42.35
C LYS A 2 -53.52 -5.85 -41.00
N GLN A 3 -52.24 -6.11 -40.73
CA GLN A 3 -51.71 -6.58 -39.44
C GLN A 3 -51.77 -5.46 -38.39
N LEU A 4 -52.29 -5.73 -37.19
CA LEU A 4 -52.23 -4.83 -36.03
C LEU A 4 -51.32 -5.44 -34.94
N LYS A 5 -50.04 -5.08 -35.09
CA LYS A 5 -48.95 -4.90 -34.12
C LYS A 5 -49.05 -5.62 -32.76
N LYS A 6 -48.27 -6.71 -32.61
CA LYS A 6 -47.77 -7.20 -31.32
C LYS A 6 -46.94 -6.13 -30.63
N TYR A 7 -47.26 -5.84 -29.37
CA TYR A 7 -46.44 -5.04 -28.47
C TYR A 7 -45.03 -5.65 -28.35
N HIS A 8 -44.04 -4.99 -28.96
CA HIS A 8 -42.61 -5.21 -28.75
C HIS A 8 -42.00 -3.84 -28.47
N VAL A 9 -42.09 -3.40 -27.22
CA VAL A 9 -41.52 -2.17 -26.68
C VAL A 9 -40.88 -2.57 -25.34
N PRO A 10 -39.60 -2.29 -25.10
CA PRO A 10 -38.52 -3.14 -25.57
C PRO A 10 -37.68 -3.66 -24.39
N PHE A 11 -37.20 -4.89 -24.50
CA PHE A 11 -36.16 -5.46 -23.63
C PHE A 11 -34.87 -4.59 -23.62
N ILE A 12 -34.72 -3.71 -24.61
CA ILE A 12 -33.61 -2.76 -24.76
C ILE A 12 -33.66 -1.62 -23.72
N LEU A 13 -34.83 -1.29 -23.15
CA LEU A 13 -34.92 -0.22 -22.13
C LEU A 13 -34.45 -0.69 -20.75
N LEU A 14 -34.49 -2.00 -20.48
CA LEU A 14 -34.02 -2.58 -19.21
C LEU A 14 -32.49 -2.67 -19.15
N CYS A 15 -31.82 -2.81 -20.30
CA CYS A 15 -30.35 -2.82 -20.38
C CYS A 15 -29.71 -1.43 -20.20
N TYR A 16 -30.46 -0.33 -20.41
CA TYR A 16 -29.93 1.03 -20.26
C TYR A 16 -29.94 1.54 -18.81
N LEU A 17 -30.82 1.01 -17.96
CA LEU A 17 -30.91 1.42 -16.55
C LEU A 17 -29.91 0.71 -15.63
N MET A 18 -29.24 -0.34 -16.10
CA MET A 18 -28.18 -1.02 -15.32
C MET A 18 -26.78 -0.40 -15.49
N ASN A 19 -26.63 0.62 -16.35
CA ASN A 19 -25.35 1.33 -16.56
C ASN A 19 -25.17 2.59 -15.70
N ALA A 20 -26.14 2.93 -14.85
CA ALA A 20 -26.05 4.08 -13.94
C ALA A 20 -25.71 3.68 -12.50
N GLY A 21 -25.25 2.45 -12.28
CA GLY A 21 -24.59 2.06 -11.04
C GLY A 21 -23.23 2.72 -10.99
N LEU A 22 -23.19 3.95 -10.49
CA LEU A 22 -22.00 4.68 -10.08
C LEU A 22 -21.03 3.72 -9.38
N LEU A 23 -19.99 3.31 -10.10
CA LEU A 23 -18.80 2.74 -9.54
C LEU A 23 -18.07 3.86 -8.81
N THR A 24 -18.54 4.24 -7.63
CA THR A 24 -17.69 4.95 -6.67
C THR A 24 -16.74 3.92 -6.08
N ALA A 25 -15.76 3.49 -6.87
CA ALA A 25 -14.55 2.91 -6.33
C ALA A 25 -13.87 4.03 -5.53
N GLN A 26 -14.14 4.06 -4.22
CA GLN A 26 -13.30 4.80 -3.30
C GLN A 26 -11.89 4.21 -3.42
N LEU A 27 -11.03 4.94 -4.14
CA LEU A 27 -9.59 4.70 -4.25
C LEU A 27 -8.94 5.12 -2.92
N ASN A 28 -9.35 4.48 -1.83
CA ASN A 28 -8.68 4.58 -0.55
C ASN A 28 -7.49 3.61 -0.58
N GLY A 29 -6.38 4.05 -1.20
CA GLY A 29 -5.05 3.58 -0.79
C GLY A 29 -4.28 2.61 -1.68
N PHE A 30 -4.63 2.40 -2.95
CA PHE A 30 -3.82 1.55 -3.83
C PHE A 30 -3.43 2.27 -5.12
N LEU A 31 -2.32 3.00 -5.08
CA LEU A 31 -1.64 3.46 -6.28
C LEU A 31 -0.51 2.49 -6.63
N PRO A 32 -0.39 2.03 -7.89
CA PRO A 32 0.84 1.42 -8.38
C PRO A 32 1.96 2.47 -8.29
N VAL A 33 2.93 2.22 -7.42
CA VAL A 33 3.98 3.18 -7.11
C VAL A 33 5.20 2.90 -7.98
N LEU A 34 5.65 3.90 -8.74
CA LEU A 34 6.97 3.93 -9.39
C LEU A 34 8.04 4.52 -8.45
N SER A 35 7.62 5.39 -7.53
CA SER A 35 8.42 5.94 -6.42
C SER A 35 7.46 6.51 -5.36
N SER A 36 7.58 6.10 -4.09
CA SER A 36 6.77 6.63 -2.98
C SER A 36 7.62 6.69 -1.73
N SER A 37 7.38 7.72 -0.92
CA SER A 37 7.96 7.90 0.40
C SER A 37 6.85 8.28 1.38
N GLY A 38 6.92 7.75 2.60
CA GLY A 38 5.95 8.11 3.64
C GLY A 38 6.33 7.51 4.99
N THR A 39 5.71 8.01 6.05
CA THR A 39 5.86 7.48 7.40
C THR A 39 4.69 6.56 7.71
N ILE A 40 4.98 5.32 8.13
CA ILE A 40 3.96 4.37 8.57
C ILE A 40 3.87 4.46 10.10
N ASN A 41 2.80 5.07 10.61
CA ASN A 41 2.57 5.22 12.04
C ASN A 41 1.85 3.98 12.61
N SER A 42 2.16 3.59 13.84
CA SER A 42 1.57 2.43 14.52
C SER A 42 0.15 2.65 15.05
N ASN A 43 -0.63 3.59 14.50
CA ASN A 43 -1.89 4.05 15.09
C ASN A 43 -3.10 3.17 14.69
N GLY A 44 -2.98 1.86 14.88
CA GLY A 44 -4.06 0.88 14.71
C GLY A 44 -3.88 -0.11 13.56
N THR A 45 -3.21 0.29 12.47
CA THR A 45 -2.84 -0.62 11.37
C THR A 45 -1.32 -0.76 11.37
N TYR A 46 -0.81 -1.91 11.81
CA TYR A 46 0.63 -2.18 11.93
C TYR A 46 1.30 -2.49 10.57
N TYR A 47 0.71 -2.08 9.46
CA TYR A 47 1.29 -2.34 8.14
C TYR A 47 0.87 -1.34 7.07
N GLN A 48 1.69 -1.27 6.02
CA GLN A 48 1.38 -0.60 4.75
C GLN A 48 1.67 -1.54 3.59
N ASP A 49 0.74 -1.61 2.65
CA ASP A 49 0.88 -2.39 1.43
C ASP A 49 1.26 -1.51 0.25
N TYR A 50 2.08 -2.07 -0.63
CA TYR A 50 2.47 -1.50 -1.92
C TYR A 50 2.34 -2.58 -2.98
N ILE A 51 1.61 -2.30 -4.05
CA ILE A 51 1.51 -3.21 -5.20
C ILE A 51 2.62 -2.87 -6.18
N ILE A 52 3.40 -3.88 -6.55
CA ILE A 52 4.35 -3.78 -7.64
C ILE A 52 3.58 -3.76 -8.96
N PRO A 53 3.68 -2.71 -9.78
CA PRO A 53 3.00 -2.67 -11.07
C PRO A 53 3.37 -3.88 -11.94
N SER A 54 2.41 -4.45 -12.67
CA SER A 54 2.66 -5.57 -13.58
C SER A 54 3.64 -5.21 -14.71
N SER A 55 3.79 -3.93 -15.03
CA SER A 55 4.73 -3.39 -16.00
C SER A 55 6.21 -3.40 -15.54
N MET A 56 6.50 -3.72 -14.28
CA MET A 56 7.85 -3.67 -13.71
C MET A 56 8.69 -4.94 -13.93
N ASN A 57 8.27 -5.84 -14.84
CA ASN A 57 9.04 -7.05 -15.14
C ASN A 57 10.47 -6.71 -15.62
N GLY A 58 11.47 -7.37 -15.03
CA GLY A 58 12.88 -7.13 -15.32
C GLY A 58 13.47 -5.86 -14.69
N LYS A 59 12.75 -5.18 -13.79
CA LYS A 59 13.23 -4.00 -13.05
C LYS A 59 13.75 -4.38 -11.67
N ILE A 60 14.41 -3.43 -11.01
CA ILE A 60 14.87 -3.55 -9.62
C ILE A 60 13.94 -2.70 -8.74
N LEU A 61 13.48 -3.30 -7.64
CA LEU A 61 12.86 -2.61 -6.52
C LEU A 61 13.97 -2.19 -5.56
N HIS A 62 14.14 -0.89 -5.34
CA HIS A 62 15.02 -0.34 -4.32
C HIS A 62 14.17 0.29 -3.21
N MET A 63 14.47 -0.06 -1.96
CA MET A 63 13.74 0.42 -0.79
C MET A 63 14.72 0.86 0.28
N THR A 64 14.49 2.04 0.83
CA THR A 64 15.20 2.55 2.01
C THR A 64 14.19 2.72 3.12
N LEU A 65 14.44 2.08 4.27
CA LEU A 65 13.58 2.11 5.44
C LEU A 65 14.38 2.63 6.61
N THR A 66 13.84 3.59 7.35
CA THR A 66 14.39 4.00 8.64
C THR A 66 13.40 3.63 9.73
N GLY A 67 13.86 2.79 10.67
CA GLY A 67 13.07 2.40 11.84
C GLY A 67 12.77 3.58 12.76
N ALA A 68 11.74 3.46 13.58
CA ALA A 68 11.48 4.43 14.63
C ALA A 68 12.61 4.38 15.68
N ASP A 69 12.98 5.55 16.22
CA ASP A 69 13.91 5.63 17.34
C ASP A 69 13.22 5.31 18.67
N GLY A 70 13.87 4.48 19.49
CA GLY A 70 13.46 4.15 20.85
C GLY A 70 14.53 4.43 21.90
N GLY A 71 15.69 4.98 21.49
CA GLY A 71 16.81 5.23 22.39
C GLY A 71 16.53 6.39 23.35
N ARG A 72 17.33 6.44 24.41
CA ARG A 72 17.33 7.54 25.37
C ARG A 72 18.76 7.92 25.74
N VAL A 73 19.01 9.22 25.85
CA VAL A 73 20.27 9.76 26.36
C VAL A 73 20.02 10.46 27.68
N ARG A 74 20.91 10.25 28.64
CA ARG A 74 20.91 11.03 29.88
C ARG A 74 21.83 12.23 29.67
N SER A 75 21.28 13.44 29.69
CA SER A 75 22.15 14.60 29.69
C SER A 75 22.76 14.79 31.08
N SER A 76 24.05 15.14 31.13
CA SER A 76 24.77 15.43 32.37
C SER A 76 24.21 16.66 33.09
N GLU A 77 23.65 17.62 32.35
CA GLU A 77 23.10 18.88 32.90
C GLU A 77 21.68 18.76 33.48
N ALA A 78 20.81 17.94 32.90
CA ALA A 78 19.40 17.91 33.30
C ALA A 78 19.05 16.78 34.29
N GLN A 79 19.97 15.83 34.53
CA GLN A 79 19.69 14.54 35.20
C GLN A 79 18.43 13.81 34.67
N LYS A 80 17.98 14.16 33.47
CA LYS A 80 16.74 13.70 32.85
C LYS A 80 17.07 12.83 31.66
N TRP A 81 16.28 11.78 31.47
CA TRP A 81 16.28 11.00 30.25
C TRP A 81 15.55 11.78 29.16
N ASN A 82 16.26 12.07 28.08
CA ASN A 82 15.68 12.62 26.86
C ASN A 82 15.57 11.51 25.83
N ASP A 83 14.49 11.51 25.06
CA ASP A 83 14.36 10.62 23.90
C ASP A 83 15.47 10.98 22.90
N ALA A 84 16.23 9.98 22.44
CA ALA A 84 17.40 10.21 21.59
C ALA A 84 17.82 8.97 20.79
N GLY A 85 18.22 9.21 19.54
CA GLY A 85 18.61 8.19 18.57
C GLY A 85 17.98 8.49 17.20
N GLN A 86 18.33 7.71 16.19
CA GLN A 86 17.92 7.98 14.79
C GLN A 86 17.20 6.80 14.13
N GLY A 87 16.94 5.73 14.90
CA GLY A 87 16.49 4.46 14.34
C GLY A 87 17.56 3.82 13.44
N ALA A 88 17.35 2.56 13.06
CA ALA A 88 18.24 1.89 12.10
C ALA A 88 17.74 2.13 10.67
N THR A 89 18.65 2.47 9.76
CA THR A 89 18.37 2.50 8.32
C THR A 89 18.73 1.16 7.69
N VAL A 90 17.82 0.64 6.87
CA VAL A 90 17.98 -0.58 6.09
C VAL A 90 17.71 -0.26 4.62
N GLU A 91 18.58 -0.73 3.75
CA GLU A 91 18.42 -0.67 2.31
C GLU A 91 18.19 -2.08 1.76
N LEU A 92 17.24 -2.21 0.83
CA LEU A 92 16.91 -3.47 0.19
C LEU A 92 16.80 -3.29 -1.32
N GLU A 93 17.41 -4.22 -2.04
CA GLU A 93 17.26 -4.39 -3.47
C GLU A 93 16.68 -5.76 -3.80
N ALA A 94 15.68 -5.80 -4.68
CA ALA A 94 15.11 -7.04 -5.18
C ALA A 94 14.79 -6.95 -6.67
N THR A 95 15.08 -8.02 -7.41
CA THR A 95 14.72 -8.11 -8.83
C THR A 95 13.26 -8.51 -8.99
N ILE A 96 12.55 -7.82 -9.88
CA ILE A 96 11.16 -8.09 -10.23
C ILE A 96 11.12 -8.99 -11.46
N GLY A 97 10.46 -10.15 -11.36
CA GLY A 97 10.34 -11.12 -12.44
C GLY A 97 9.73 -12.46 -12.01
N SER A 98 9.95 -13.51 -12.81
CA SER A 98 9.31 -14.83 -12.64
C SER A 98 10.22 -15.94 -12.11
N ALA A 99 11.50 -15.67 -11.87
CA ALA A 99 12.45 -16.67 -11.37
C ALA A 99 12.29 -16.94 -9.86
N ALA A 100 12.92 -18.02 -9.38
CA ALA A 100 12.72 -18.57 -8.03
C ALA A 100 13.08 -17.64 -6.84
N ASN A 101 13.78 -16.52 -7.08
CA ASN A 101 14.16 -15.54 -6.05
C ASN A 101 13.76 -14.11 -6.43
N GLN A 102 12.73 -13.97 -7.26
CA GLN A 102 12.26 -12.68 -7.76
C GLN A 102 10.88 -12.36 -7.22
N ILE A 103 10.61 -11.07 -7.07
CA ILE A 103 9.27 -10.59 -6.74
C ILE A 103 8.45 -10.58 -8.03
N LYS A 104 7.32 -11.28 -8.04
CA LYS A 104 6.47 -11.33 -9.23
C LYS A 104 5.87 -9.95 -9.53
N PRO A 105 5.80 -9.53 -10.81
CA PRO A 105 5.00 -8.36 -11.18
C PRO A 105 3.54 -8.52 -10.71
N GLY A 106 2.95 -7.47 -10.16
CA GLY A 106 1.62 -7.52 -9.55
C GLY A 106 1.59 -8.01 -8.09
N ALA A 107 2.72 -8.43 -7.52
CA ALA A 107 2.78 -8.83 -6.12
C ALA A 107 2.59 -7.64 -5.17
N THR A 108 2.13 -7.95 -3.95
CA THR A 108 2.04 -6.99 -2.85
C THR A 108 3.26 -7.11 -1.96
N VAL A 109 3.97 -6.00 -1.76
CA VAL A 109 4.98 -5.83 -0.71
C VAL A 109 4.28 -5.22 0.51
N ARG A 110 4.34 -5.91 1.64
CA ARG A 110 3.77 -5.45 2.91
C ARG A 110 4.88 -5.08 3.88
N PHE A 111 4.91 -3.83 4.32
CA PHE A 111 5.76 -3.41 5.41
C PHE A 111 4.99 -3.53 6.71
N ILE A 112 5.50 -4.32 7.64
CA ILE A 112 4.90 -4.51 8.96
C ILE A 112 5.73 -3.71 9.97
N VAL A 113 5.08 -2.77 10.65
CA VAL A 113 5.70 -1.95 11.69
C VAL A 113 5.75 -2.77 12.97
N GLY A 114 6.96 -3.01 13.47
CA GLY A 114 7.17 -3.66 14.77
C GLY A 114 6.70 -2.80 15.94
N LEU A 115 6.62 -3.40 17.12
CA LEU A 115 6.31 -2.66 18.35
C LEU A 115 7.43 -1.68 18.68
N LYS A 116 7.08 -0.54 19.28
CA LYS A 116 8.05 0.36 19.90
C LYS A 116 8.84 -0.41 20.96
N GLY A 117 10.17 -0.32 20.90
CA GLY A 117 11.04 -0.77 21.98
C GLY A 117 10.89 0.15 23.20
N VAL A 118 9.79 0.01 23.92
CA VAL A 118 9.67 0.53 25.30
C VAL A 118 10.14 -0.59 26.21
N ASP A 119 11.10 -0.26 27.09
CA ASP A 119 11.66 -1.19 28.06
C ASP A 119 10.56 -2.06 28.68
N ARG A 120 10.72 -3.39 28.58
CA ARG A 120 9.99 -4.32 29.42
C ARG A 120 10.60 -4.25 30.82
N THR A 121 10.26 -3.21 31.57
CA THR A 121 10.42 -3.18 33.03
C THR A 121 9.19 -3.77 33.69
#